data_AF-A0A6B3CY80-F1
#
_entry.id   AF-A0A6B3CY80-F1
#
_cell.length_a   1.000
_cell.length_b   1.000
_cell.length_c   1.000
_cell.angle_alpha   90.00
_cell.angle_beta   90.00
_cell.angle_gamma   90.00
#
_symmetry.space_group_name_H-M   'P 1'
#
loop_
_entity.id
_entity.type
_entity.pdbx_description
1 polymer ?
#
loop_
_entity_poly.entity_id
_entity_poly.type
_entity_poly.pdbx_seq_one_letter_code
_entity_poly.pdbx_strand_id
1 'polypeptide(L)' 'MRRAELYGYEPVLREYNVGDLWPEHVDMILGGGGQDHGQSRVTEDLFARADAIRGLAKDGVPMLMICGLYQLFGEYFET' A
#
# COMPACT_ATOMS: atom_id res chain seq x y z
N MET A 1 14.31 2.12 4.61
CA MET A 1 15.31 1.04 4.74
C MET A 1 16.43 1.39 5.71
N ARG A 2 17.23 2.45 5.44
CA ARG A 2 18.42 2.79 6.25
C ARG A 2 18.22 2.82 7.77
N ARG A 3 17.11 3.39 8.25
CA ARG A 3 16.83 3.43 9.69
C ARG A 3 16.61 2.04 10.29
N ALA A 4 15.95 1.11 9.58
CA ALA A 4 15.75 -0.26 10.06
C ALA A 4 17.09 -1.01 10.18
N GLU A 5 17.99 -0.83 9.19
CA GLU A 5 19.35 -1.38 9.23
C GLU A 5 20.14 -0.91 10.45
N LEU A 6 20.01 0.37 10.85
CA LEU A 6 20.67 0.90 12.05
C LEU A 6 20.21 0.22 13.35
N TYR A 7 19.03 -0.40 13.35
CA TYR A 7 18.50 -1.17 14.48
C TYR A 7 18.70 -2.68 14.32
N GLY A 8 19.49 -3.13 13.34
CA GLY A 8 19.84 -4.54 13.16
C GLY A 8 18.82 -5.36 12.36
N TYR A 9 17.86 -4.72 11.70
CA TYR A 9 16.93 -5.41 10.80
C TYR A 9 17.49 -5.49 9.38
N GLU A 10 17.15 -6.55 8.66
CA GLU A 10 17.35 -6.68 7.20
C GLU A 10 16.03 -6.38 6.49
N PRO A 11 15.79 -5.14 6.04
CA PRO A 11 14.51 -4.80 5.45
C PRO A 11 14.43 -5.33 4.00
N VAL A 12 13.35 -6.05 3.70
CA VAL A 12 13.08 -6.59 2.36
C VAL A 12 12.00 -5.76 1.68
N LEU A 13 12.30 -5.16 0.52
CA LEU A 13 11.29 -4.50 -0.29
C LEU A 13 10.58 -5.54 -1.17
N ARG A 14 9.27 -5.65 -1.01
CA ARG A 14 8.39 -6.36 -1.94
C ARG A 14 7.62 -5.31 -2.72
N GLU A 15 7.91 -5.20 -4.01
CA GLU A 15 7.13 -4.36 -4.90
C GLU A 15 5.84 -5.09 -5.27
N TYR A 16 4.75 -4.34 -5.32
CA TYR A 16 3.45 -4.80 -5.79
C TYR A 16 2.97 -3.82 -6.86
N ASN A 17 2.69 -4.34 -8.05
CA ASN A 17 2.11 -3.62 -9.17
C ASN A 17 0.71 -4.16 -9.47
N VAL A 18 -0.05 -3.39 -10.24
CA VAL A 18 -1.40 -3.79 -10.67
C VAL A 18 -1.34 -5.13 -11.40
N GLY A 19 -2.09 -6.11 -10.90
CA GLY A 19 -2.15 -7.47 -11.44
C GLY A 19 -1.15 -8.46 -10.85
N ASP A 20 -0.24 -8.02 -9.97
CA ASP A 20 0.66 -8.92 -9.24
C ASP A 20 -0.13 -9.80 -8.26
N LEU A 21 0.49 -10.92 -7.86
CA LEU A 21 -0.02 -11.72 -6.76
C LEU A 21 0.10 -10.93 -5.46
N TRP A 22 -0.98 -10.93 -4.67
CA TRP A 22 -0.96 -10.31 -3.36
C TRP A 22 0.04 -11.04 -2.44
N PRO A 23 0.90 -10.32 -1.70
CA PRO A 23 1.86 -10.96 -0.81
C PRO A 23 1.17 -11.71 0.33
N GLU A 24 1.70 -12.89 0.69
CA GLU A 24 1.18 -13.67 1.81
C GLU A 24 1.44 -13.00 3.17
N HIS A 25 2.57 -12.28 3.29
CA HIS A 25 2.99 -11.61 4.52
C HIS A 25 3.67 -10.27 4.24
N VAL A 26 3.31 -9.24 5.01
CA VAL A 26 3.98 -7.93 5.03
C VAL A 26 4.00 -7.37 6.44
N ASP A 27 5.14 -6.80 6.85
CA ASP A 27 5.29 -6.15 8.16
C ASP A 27 4.89 -4.66 8.13
N MET A 28 4.86 -4.05 6.95
CA MET A 28 4.48 -2.65 6.73
C MET A 28 4.04 -2.47 5.28
N ILE A 29 3.01 -1.63 5.06
CA ILE A 29 2.65 -1.16 3.71
C ILE A 29 3.15 0.26 3.51
N LEU A 30 3.83 0.48 2.38
CA LEU A 30 4.27 1.79 1.91
C LEU A 30 3.61 2.04 0.57
N GLY A 31 2.93 3.18 0.45
CA GLY A 31 2.28 3.54 -0.79
C GLY A 31 2.36 5.04 -1.06
N GLY A 32 2.77 5.37 -2.29
CA GLY A 32 2.86 6.74 -2.77
C GLY A 32 1.77 7.08 -3.79
N GLY A 33 1.62 8.36 -4.10
CA GLY A 33 0.84 8.82 -5.24
C GLY A 33 1.66 8.74 -6.54
N GLY A 34 1.06 8.16 -7.58
CA GLY A 34 1.59 8.18 -8.95
C GLY A 34 1.05 9.37 -9.75
N GLN A 35 1.55 9.56 -10.98
CA GLN A 35 0.99 10.54 -11.91
C GLN A 35 -0.34 10.05 -12.51
N ASP A 36 -1.26 11.00 -12.80
CA ASP A 36 -2.69 10.78 -13.06
C ASP A 36 -3.06 9.70 -14.09
N HIS A 37 -2.21 9.43 -15.10
CA HIS A 37 -2.54 8.49 -16.18
C HIS A 37 -2.69 7.02 -15.75
N GLY A 38 -2.18 6.64 -14.56
CA GLY A 38 -2.33 5.28 -14.00
C GLY A 38 -3.35 5.14 -12.89
N GLN A 39 -3.96 6.24 -12.43
CA GLN A 39 -4.67 6.30 -11.16
C GLN A 39 -5.93 5.41 -11.14
N SER A 40 -6.66 5.31 -12.25
CA SER A 40 -7.88 4.48 -12.33
C SER A 40 -7.58 2.99 -12.16
N ARG A 41 -6.55 2.46 -12.84
CA ARG A 41 -6.15 1.05 -12.74
C ARG A 41 -5.64 0.68 -11.35
N VAL A 42 -4.90 1.58 -10.72
CA VAL A 42 -4.45 1.43 -9.34
C VAL A 42 -5.64 1.41 -8.38
N THR A 43 -6.62 2.28 -8.62
CA THR A 43 -7.84 2.36 -7.82
C THR A 43 -8.65 1.07 -7.90
N GLU A 44 -8.93 0.57 -9.11
CA GLU A 44 -9.65 -0.70 -9.31
C GLU A 44 -8.98 -1.88 -8.61
N ASP A 45 -7.65 -1.98 -8.71
CA ASP A 45 -6.88 -3.03 -8.05
C ASP A 45 -6.94 -2.92 -6.52
N LEU A 46 -6.76 -1.72 -5.96
CA LEU A 46 -6.88 -1.49 -4.52
C LEU A 46 -8.28 -1.81 -4.00
N PHE A 47 -9.34 -1.48 -4.75
CA PHE A 47 -10.70 -1.86 -4.41
C PHE A 47 -10.88 -3.37 -4.39
N ALA A 48 -10.32 -4.10 -5.37
CA ALA A 48 -10.34 -5.56 -5.39
C ALA A 48 -9.56 -6.19 -4.21
N ARG A 49 -8.60 -5.46 -3.62
CA ARG A 49 -7.81 -5.89 -2.45
C ARG A 49 -8.31 -5.29 -1.12
N ALA A 50 -9.41 -4.54 -1.12
CA ALA A 50 -9.81 -3.74 0.03
C ALA A 50 -10.04 -4.56 1.30
N ASP A 51 -10.60 -5.76 1.20
CA ASP A 51 -10.81 -6.63 2.37
C ASP A 51 -9.51 -7.17 2.95
N ALA A 52 -8.54 -7.53 2.10
CA ALA A 52 -7.21 -7.96 2.53
C ALA A 52 -6.48 -6.81 3.23
N ILE A 53 -6.51 -5.61 2.66
CA ILE A 53 -5.92 -4.40 3.24
C ILE A 53 -6.58 -4.06 4.58
N ARG A 54 -7.91 -4.10 4.68
CA ARG A 54 -8.63 -3.89 5.94
C ARG A 54 -8.31 -4.96 6.98
N GLY A 55 -8.08 -6.20 6.56
CA GLY A 55 -7.60 -7.29 7.43
C GLY A 55 -6.26 -6.94 8.06
N LEU A 56 -5.28 -6.57 7.23
CA LEU A 56 -3.94 -6.14 7.70
C LEU A 56 -4.03 -4.96 8.66
N ALA A 57 -4.90 -3.98 8.39
CA ALA A 57 -5.11 -2.84 9.29
C ALA A 57 -5.70 -3.27 10.65
N LYS A 58 -6.66 -4.20 10.67
CA LYS A 58 -7.22 -4.76 11.91
C LYS A 58 -6.18 -5.55 12.71
N ASP A 59 -5.26 -6.23 12.03
CA ASP A 59 -4.17 -6.98 12.63
C ASP A 59 -3.01 -6.08 13.10
N GLY A 60 -3.12 -4.77 12.92
CA GLY A 60 -2.15 -3.78 13.41
C GLY A 60 -0.95 -3.56 12.50
N VAL A 61 -1.02 -3.99 11.23
CA VAL A 61 0.05 -3.73 10.25
C VAL A 61 0.12 -2.23 9.96
N PRO A 62 1.27 -1.56 10.22
CA PRO A 62 1.42 -0.14 9.96
C PRO A 62 1.39 0.17 8.46
N MET A 63 0.70 1.25 8.10
CA MET A 63 0.55 1.69 6.71
C MET A 63 0.95 3.17 6.60
N LEU A 64 1.89 3.47 5.71
CA LEU A 64 2.24 4.85 5.34
C LEU A 64 1.77 5.12 3.90
N MET A 65 0.71 5.91 3.79
CA MET A 65 0.12 6.32 2.50
C MET A 65 0.40 7.80 2.26
N ILE A 66 0.85 8.15 1.04
CA ILE A 66 1.30 9.50 0.71
C ILE A 66 0.45 10.06 -0.45
N CYS A 67 0.03 11.33 -0.32
CA CYS A 67 -0.67 12.10 -1.35
C CYS A 67 -1.95 11.39 -1.84
N GLY A 68 -2.15 11.27 -3.16
CA GLY A 68 -3.36 10.74 -3.77
C GLY A 68 -3.74 9.33 -3.32
N LEU A 69 -2.77 8.51 -2.90
CA LEU A 69 -3.07 7.17 -2.40
C LEU A 69 -3.77 7.20 -1.03
N TYR A 70 -3.42 8.16 -0.17
CA TYR A 70 -4.14 8.33 1.10
C TYR A 70 -5.62 8.67 0.87
N GLN A 71 -5.90 9.47 -0.18
CA GLN A 71 -7.28 9.82 -0.53
C GLN A 71 -8.09 8.59 -0.98
N LEU A 72 -7.46 7.61 -1.64
CA LEU A 72 -8.10 6.35 -2.03
C LEU A 72 -8.47 5.43 -0.86
N PHE A 73 -7.91 5.66 0.33
CA PHE A 73 -8.27 4.93 1.55
C PHE A 73 -9.47 5.58 2.28
N GLY A 74 -9.96 6.72 1.79
CA GLY A 74 -11.19 7.35 2.25
C GLY A 74 -12.46 6.72 1.63
N GLU A 75 -13.62 7.29 1.97
CA GLU A 75 -14.92 6.83 1.46
C GLU A 75 -15.14 7.17 -0.04
N TYR A 76 -14.49 8.22 -0.53
CA TYR A 76 -14.58 8.65 -1.92
C TYR A 76 -13.36 9.47 -2.34
N PHE A 77 -13.08 9.49 -3.64
CA PHE A 77 -12.11 10.37 -4.28
C PHE A 77 -12.86 11.37 -5.17
N GLU A 78 -12.74 12.66 -4.88
CA GLU A 78 -13.36 13.73 -5.68
C GLU A 78 -12.27 14.36 -6.56
N THR A 79 -12.55 14.48 -7.86
CA THR A 79 -11.59 14.96 -8.88
C THR A 79 -11.74 16.46 -9.11
#